data_AF-A0A192TAD9-F1
#
_entry.id   AF-A0A192TAD9-F1
#
_cell.length_a   1.000
_cell.length_b   1.000
_cell.length_c   1.000
_cell.angle_alpha   90.00
_cell.angle_beta   90.00
_cell.angle_gamma   90.00
#
_symmetry.space_group_name_H-M   'P 1'
#
loop_
_entity.id
_entity.type
_entity.pdbx_description
1 polymer ?
#
loop_
_entity_poly.entity_id
_entity_poly.type
_entity_poly.pdbx_seq_one_letter_code
_entity_poly.pdbx_strand_id
1 'polypeptide(L)'
;MASYSIDDAIRELAPALSKAPARAVSGEWTSTTMQAGHSSSTGGYRDAAGKTVSDDSRDLLRDIGDVVEKLDAAATERFNQVVVRWKKPALPFMRAQVTIETSFDQAIVPRGPDDAIYERAASARRAFWQSRGTVRGGFAAERATTNVYAQTKWFGPHRRILVIDAPGRMFLATDGLSTPWAGISDPENGVECELFMGFGAATLDATTIADWGNLLINLGDLVADGYRVARDVEKHGAILFCRLTADYLPLTRIVLGLDPGRIDGMPFGSVPLIRATAIAETEIEGGDLDEDWGASAARQALAKRGIAL
;
A
#
# COMPACT_ATOMS: atom_id res chain seq x y z
N MET A 1 -22.48 -28.10 14.28
CA MET A 1 -22.74 -27.54 12.94
C MET A 1 -21.70 -28.11 11.99
N ALA A 2 -22.06 -28.50 10.76
CA ALA A 2 -21.09 -28.97 9.78
C ALA A 2 -20.20 -27.79 9.34
N SER A 3 -18.90 -28.05 9.12
CA SER A 3 -17.98 -27.05 8.56
C SER A 3 -18.36 -26.76 7.10
N TYR A 4 -18.21 -25.51 6.67
CA TYR A 4 -18.49 -25.12 5.28
C TYR A 4 -17.52 -25.82 4.33
N SER A 5 -18.03 -26.40 3.24
CA SER A 5 -17.26 -27.25 2.33
C SER A 5 -17.22 -26.71 0.90
N ILE A 6 -16.34 -27.29 0.06
CA ILE A 6 -16.31 -27.01 -1.38
C ILE A 6 -17.67 -27.30 -2.04
N ASP A 7 -18.38 -28.34 -1.60
CA ASP A 7 -19.71 -28.65 -2.15
C ASP A 7 -20.76 -27.59 -1.79
N ASP A 8 -20.63 -26.96 -0.61
CA ASP A 8 -21.49 -25.85 -0.21
C ASP A 8 -21.18 -24.59 -1.03
N ALA A 9 -19.89 -24.30 -1.23
CA ALA A 9 -19.42 -23.24 -2.13
C ALA A 9 -19.93 -23.41 -3.57
N ILE A 10 -19.85 -24.63 -4.11
CA ILE A 10 -20.40 -24.96 -5.44
C ILE A 10 -21.91 -24.71 -5.47
N ARG A 11 -22.64 -25.13 -4.43
CA ARG A 11 -24.09 -24.94 -4.35
C ARG A 11 -24.49 -23.47 -4.28
N GLU A 12 -23.69 -22.66 -3.60
CA GLU A 12 -23.91 -21.22 -3.45
C GLU A 12 -23.60 -20.44 -4.73
N LEU A 13 -22.50 -20.77 -5.43
CA LEU A 13 -22.11 -20.08 -6.66
C LEU A 13 -22.88 -20.52 -7.91
N ALA A 14 -23.35 -21.78 -7.96
CA ALA A 14 -23.99 -22.34 -9.16
C ALA A 14 -25.15 -21.49 -9.72
N PRO A 15 -26.07 -20.92 -8.92
CA PRO A 15 -27.13 -20.05 -9.42
C PRO A 15 -26.61 -18.76 -10.07
N ALA A 16 -25.59 -18.12 -9.47
CA ALA A 16 -24.98 -16.90 -10.01
C ALA A 16 -24.23 -17.18 -11.31
N LEU A 17 -23.39 -18.23 -11.32
CA LEU A 17 -22.64 -18.68 -12.49
C LEU A 17 -23.54 -19.16 -13.65
N SER A 18 -24.74 -19.66 -13.34
CA SER A 18 -25.70 -20.11 -14.36
C SER A 18 -26.48 -18.97 -15.03
N LYS A 19 -26.33 -17.72 -14.55
CA LYS A 19 -26.82 -16.51 -15.25
C LYS A 19 -25.86 -16.05 -16.35
N ALA A 20 -24.93 -16.92 -16.77
CA ALA A 20 -23.94 -16.66 -17.80
C ALA A 20 -24.54 -16.02 -19.07
N PRO A 21 -23.83 -15.09 -19.72
CA PRO A 21 -24.23 -14.53 -21.01
C PRO A 21 -24.48 -15.63 -22.05
N ALA A 22 -25.45 -15.42 -22.96
CA ALA A 22 -25.88 -16.46 -23.90
C ALA A 22 -24.76 -17.09 -24.75
N ARG A 23 -23.73 -16.30 -25.08
CA ARG A 23 -22.55 -16.71 -25.88
C ARG A 23 -21.48 -17.46 -25.08
N ALA A 24 -21.56 -17.44 -23.75
CA ALA A 24 -20.61 -18.13 -22.90
C ALA A 24 -20.78 -19.65 -23.01
N VAL A 25 -19.66 -20.37 -23.09
CA VAL A 25 -19.62 -21.84 -23.03
C VAL A 25 -18.77 -22.36 -21.86
N SER A 26 -17.89 -21.51 -21.35
CA SER A 26 -17.07 -21.76 -20.16
C SER A 26 -16.80 -20.46 -19.41
N GLY A 27 -16.29 -20.56 -18.20
CA GLY A 27 -15.82 -19.44 -17.41
C GLY A 27 -14.78 -19.91 -16.41
N GLU A 28 -13.83 -19.03 -16.11
CA GLU A 28 -12.79 -19.28 -15.12
C GLU A 28 -12.54 -18.00 -14.35
N TRP A 29 -12.47 -18.13 -13.03
CA TRP A 29 -12.13 -17.07 -12.10
C TRP A 29 -11.05 -17.57 -11.15
N THR A 30 -10.07 -16.73 -10.92
CA THR A 30 -9.04 -16.93 -9.91
C THR A 30 -9.25 -15.90 -8.81
N SER A 31 -9.30 -16.36 -7.58
CA SER A 31 -9.41 -15.53 -6.39
C SER A 31 -8.35 -15.92 -5.37
N THR A 32 -7.89 -14.95 -4.58
CA THR A 32 -6.97 -15.18 -3.47
C THR A 32 -7.69 -15.00 -2.14
N THR A 33 -7.24 -15.69 -1.09
CA THR A 33 -7.70 -15.40 0.27
C THR A 33 -7.27 -14.00 0.71
N MET A 34 -7.85 -13.50 1.81
CA MET A 34 -7.43 -12.23 2.40
C MET A 34 -6.01 -12.35 2.96
N GLN A 35 -5.10 -11.55 2.43
CA GLN A 35 -3.69 -11.54 2.79
C GLN A 35 -3.25 -10.11 3.08
N ALA A 36 -2.98 -9.81 4.36
CA ALA A 36 -2.58 -8.48 4.82
C ALA A 36 -3.47 -7.32 4.33
N GLY A 37 -4.79 -7.52 4.31
CA GLY A 37 -5.77 -6.53 3.87
C GLY A 37 -5.96 -6.46 2.34
N HIS A 38 -5.34 -7.38 1.60
CA HIS A 38 -5.47 -7.51 0.16
C HIS A 38 -6.03 -8.88 -0.22
N SER A 39 -7.07 -8.87 -1.06
CA SER A 39 -7.49 -10.03 -1.83
C SER A 39 -7.69 -9.59 -3.28
N SER A 40 -7.61 -10.55 -4.21
CA SER A 40 -7.82 -10.29 -5.62
C SER A 40 -8.80 -11.32 -6.17
N SER A 41 -9.65 -10.89 -7.09
CA SER A 41 -10.55 -11.76 -7.83
C SER A 41 -10.60 -11.27 -9.26
N THR A 42 -10.22 -12.13 -10.20
CA THR A 42 -10.24 -11.82 -11.63
C THR A 42 -10.77 -13.01 -12.42
N GLY A 43 -11.29 -12.76 -13.61
CA GLY A 43 -11.80 -13.80 -14.48
C GLY A 43 -13.01 -13.35 -15.27
N GLY A 44 -13.63 -14.32 -15.94
CA GLY A 44 -14.82 -14.08 -16.73
C GLY A 44 -15.21 -15.26 -17.60
N TYR A 45 -16.33 -15.08 -18.28
CA TYR A 45 -16.84 -16.04 -19.23
C TYR A 45 -16.05 -16.01 -20.55
N ARG A 46 -16.02 -17.16 -21.23
CA ARG A 46 -15.42 -17.34 -22.55
C ARG A 46 -16.42 -17.99 -23.51
N ASP A 47 -16.38 -17.54 -24.76
CA ASP A 47 -17.13 -18.14 -25.86
C ASP A 47 -16.42 -19.40 -26.42
N ALA A 48 -17.02 -20.02 -27.44
CA ALA A 48 -16.48 -21.23 -28.07
C ALA A 48 -15.12 -21.02 -28.77
N ALA A 49 -14.78 -19.77 -29.11
CA ALA A 49 -13.47 -19.41 -29.65
C ALA A 49 -12.46 -19.08 -28.55
N GLY A 50 -12.84 -19.17 -27.27
CA GLY A 50 -12.01 -18.84 -26.12
C GLY A 50 -11.91 -17.34 -25.84
N LYS A 51 -12.70 -16.49 -26.52
CA LYS A 51 -12.68 -15.04 -26.34
C LYS A 51 -13.52 -14.65 -25.13
N THR A 52 -13.04 -13.66 -24.37
CA THR A 52 -13.76 -13.08 -23.24
C THR A 52 -15.12 -12.54 -23.67
N VAL A 53 -16.16 -12.93 -22.94
CA VAL A 53 -17.52 -12.41 -23.11
C VAL A 53 -17.74 -11.34 -22.06
N SER A 54 -18.18 -10.15 -22.48
CA SER A 54 -18.55 -9.09 -21.55
C SER A 54 -19.67 -9.59 -20.65
N ASP A 55 -19.45 -9.47 -19.35
CA ASP A 55 -20.47 -9.62 -18.33
C ASP A 55 -20.46 -8.33 -17.53
N ASP A 56 -21.58 -7.61 -17.58
CA ASP A 56 -21.71 -6.30 -16.93
C ASP A 56 -22.03 -6.47 -15.43
N SER A 57 -22.20 -7.71 -14.96
CA SER A 57 -22.48 -8.04 -13.57
C SER A 57 -21.22 -8.01 -12.69
N ARG A 58 -21.00 -6.88 -12.00
CA ARG A 58 -19.98 -6.77 -10.94
C ARG A 58 -20.25 -7.68 -9.72
N ASP A 59 -21.46 -8.21 -9.61
CA ASP A 59 -21.88 -9.00 -8.45
C ASP A 59 -21.16 -10.35 -8.36
N LEU A 60 -20.77 -10.95 -9.50
CA LEU A 60 -20.19 -12.29 -9.50
C LEU A 60 -18.80 -12.37 -8.84
N LEU A 61 -17.94 -11.36 -9.05
CA LEU A 61 -16.62 -11.34 -8.40
C LEU A 61 -16.74 -11.13 -6.89
N ARG A 62 -17.78 -10.40 -6.44
CA ARG A 62 -18.11 -10.24 -5.02
C ARG A 62 -18.60 -11.56 -4.43
N ASP A 63 -19.55 -12.22 -5.09
CA ASP A 63 -20.09 -13.50 -4.64
C ASP A 63 -18.99 -14.59 -4.53
N ILE A 64 -18.03 -14.59 -5.48
CA ILE A 64 -16.84 -15.46 -5.40
C ILE A 64 -15.98 -15.10 -4.18
N GLY A 65 -15.74 -13.80 -3.93
CA GLY A 65 -15.01 -13.34 -2.75
C GLY A 65 -15.64 -13.81 -1.43
N ASP A 66 -16.96 -13.64 -1.29
CA ASP A 66 -17.71 -14.06 -0.09
C ASP A 66 -17.60 -15.57 0.16
N VAL A 67 -17.62 -16.37 -0.91
CA VAL A 67 -17.46 -17.84 -0.82
C VAL A 67 -16.02 -18.23 -0.45
N VAL A 68 -15.01 -17.53 -0.98
CA VAL A 68 -13.60 -17.75 -0.63
C VAL A 68 -13.36 -17.44 0.85
N GLU A 69 -13.94 -16.36 1.39
CA GLU A 69 -13.85 -16.04 2.82
C GLU A 69 -14.45 -17.14 3.70
N LYS A 70 -15.60 -17.69 3.31
CA LYS A 70 -16.24 -18.80 4.05
C LYS A 70 -15.42 -20.10 3.96
N LEU A 71 -14.84 -20.40 2.79
CA LEU A 71 -13.95 -21.56 2.62
C LEU A 71 -12.69 -21.43 3.48
N ASP A 72 -12.08 -20.24 3.52
CA ASP A 72 -10.87 -19.96 4.31
C ASP A 72 -11.15 -20.12 5.81
N ALA A 73 -12.27 -19.54 6.28
CA ALA A 73 -12.69 -19.66 7.68
C ALA A 73 -12.98 -21.10 8.13
N ALA A 74 -13.32 -22.00 7.19
CA ALA A 74 -13.66 -23.39 7.45
C ALA A 74 -12.52 -24.39 7.17
N ALA A 75 -11.39 -23.92 6.63
CA ALA A 75 -10.32 -24.75 6.09
C ALA A 75 -9.53 -25.50 7.18
N THR A 76 -9.27 -26.78 6.96
CA THR A 76 -8.33 -27.56 7.79
C THR A 76 -6.92 -27.60 7.21
N GLU A 77 -6.78 -27.42 5.90
CA GLU A 77 -5.51 -27.30 5.19
C GLU A 77 -5.37 -25.89 4.62
N ARG A 78 -4.15 -25.36 4.60
CA ARG A 78 -3.89 -24.00 4.10
C ARG A 78 -4.02 -23.95 2.59
N PHE A 79 -4.74 -22.96 2.09
CA PHE A 79 -4.73 -22.55 0.70
C PHE A 79 -4.71 -21.01 0.64
N ASN A 80 -4.31 -20.46 -0.49
CA ASN A 80 -4.33 -19.01 -0.73
C ASN A 80 -4.80 -18.64 -2.14
N GLN A 81 -5.07 -19.65 -2.97
CA GLN A 81 -5.61 -19.50 -4.30
C GLN A 81 -6.83 -20.41 -4.44
N VAL A 82 -7.88 -19.87 -5.05
CA VAL A 82 -9.10 -20.58 -5.39
C VAL A 82 -9.41 -20.36 -6.85
N VAL A 83 -9.55 -21.45 -7.60
CA VAL A 83 -9.96 -21.41 -9.00
C VAL A 83 -11.36 -21.95 -9.14
N VAL A 84 -12.29 -21.09 -9.55
CA VAL A 84 -13.67 -21.44 -9.84
C VAL A 84 -13.79 -21.61 -11.36
N ARG A 85 -14.28 -22.76 -11.79
CA ARG A 85 -14.58 -23.01 -13.21
C ARG A 85 -16.05 -23.32 -13.39
N TRP A 86 -16.59 -22.80 -14.47
CA TRP A 86 -17.95 -23.07 -14.92
C TRP A 86 -17.92 -23.58 -16.35
N LYS A 87 -18.74 -24.58 -16.65
CA LYS A 87 -18.92 -25.10 -18.00
C LYS A 87 -20.39 -25.24 -18.31
N LYS A 88 -20.79 -24.70 -19.47
CA LYS A 88 -22.15 -24.79 -19.97
C LYS A 88 -22.56 -26.26 -20.13
N PRO A 89 -23.79 -26.63 -19.74
CA PRO A 89 -24.27 -27.99 -19.96
C PRO A 89 -24.33 -28.32 -21.45
N ALA A 90 -24.03 -29.57 -21.80
CA ALA A 90 -24.11 -30.05 -23.17
C ALA A 90 -25.57 -30.14 -23.68
N LEU A 91 -26.53 -30.34 -22.77
CA LEU A 91 -27.96 -30.48 -23.07
C LEU A 91 -28.80 -29.53 -22.19
N PRO A 92 -29.94 -29.01 -22.67
CA PRO A 92 -30.72 -27.97 -21.98
C PRO A 92 -31.28 -28.36 -20.60
N PHE A 93 -31.42 -29.66 -20.32
CA PHE A 93 -31.95 -30.19 -19.06
C PHE A 93 -30.86 -30.58 -18.06
N MET A 94 -29.59 -30.48 -18.43
CA MET A 94 -28.46 -30.74 -17.53
C MET A 94 -28.08 -29.46 -16.77
N ARG A 95 -27.58 -29.63 -15.55
CA ARG A 95 -27.00 -28.53 -14.78
C ARG A 95 -25.61 -28.19 -15.34
N ALA A 96 -25.25 -26.91 -15.26
CA ALA A 96 -23.89 -26.50 -15.52
C ALA A 96 -22.93 -27.20 -14.56
N GLN A 97 -21.74 -27.51 -15.05
CA GLN A 97 -20.68 -28.06 -14.22
C GLN A 97 -19.93 -26.90 -13.58
N VAL A 98 -19.88 -26.89 -12.26
CA VAL A 98 -19.06 -25.97 -11.47
C VAL A 98 -18.04 -26.79 -10.71
N THR A 99 -16.77 -26.38 -10.79
CA THR A 99 -15.68 -26.98 -10.02
C THR A 99 -14.94 -25.87 -9.29
N ILE A 100 -14.57 -26.14 -8.05
CA ILE A 100 -13.73 -25.26 -7.25
C ILE A 100 -12.50 -26.07 -6.87
N GLU A 101 -11.34 -25.52 -7.20
CA GLU A 101 -10.04 -26.06 -6.80
C GLU A 101 -9.38 -25.07 -5.86
N THR A 102 -8.85 -25.58 -4.75
CA THR A 102 -8.05 -24.81 -3.80
C THR A 102 -6.59 -25.26 -3.91
N SER A 103 -5.67 -24.30 -3.91
CA SER A 103 -4.23 -24.56 -3.94
C SER A 103 -3.48 -23.61 -3.04
N PHE A 104 -2.33 -24.08 -2.59
CA PHE A 104 -1.37 -23.26 -1.86
C PHE A 104 -0.21 -22.91 -2.78
N ASP A 105 -0.11 -21.65 -3.17
CA ASP A 105 1.00 -21.10 -3.94
C ASP A 105 1.94 -20.35 -3.01
N GLN A 106 3.16 -20.87 -2.82
CA GLN A 106 4.18 -20.23 -1.99
C GLN A 106 4.61 -18.85 -2.49
N ALA A 107 4.50 -18.58 -3.80
CA ALA A 107 4.89 -17.29 -4.37
C ALA A 107 3.99 -16.13 -3.95
N ILE A 108 2.76 -16.43 -3.51
CA ILE A 108 1.78 -15.43 -3.05
C ILE A 108 1.56 -15.52 -1.53
N VAL A 109 2.35 -16.31 -0.80
CA VAL A 109 2.28 -16.37 0.66
C VAL A 109 2.82 -15.08 1.27
N PRO A 110 2.19 -14.55 2.32
CA PRO A 110 2.76 -13.44 3.04
C PRO A 110 4.13 -13.75 3.59
N ARG A 111 5.09 -12.89 3.22
CA ARG A 111 6.42 -12.84 3.83
C ARG A 111 6.23 -12.85 5.35
N GLY A 112 6.75 -13.89 5.99
CA GLY A 112 6.73 -13.98 7.45
C GLY A 112 7.68 -12.96 8.07
N PRO A 113 7.54 -12.63 9.36
CA PRO A 113 8.43 -11.67 10.03
C PRO A 113 9.92 -12.03 9.95
N ASP A 114 10.24 -13.32 9.73
CA ASP A 114 11.59 -13.84 9.60
C ASP A 114 12.11 -13.89 8.14
N ASP A 115 11.35 -13.37 7.17
CA ASP A 115 11.78 -13.32 5.78
C ASP A 115 13.03 -12.43 5.62
N ALA A 116 14.09 -12.98 5.02
CA ALA A 116 15.35 -12.29 4.79
C ALA A 116 15.20 -10.99 3.96
N ILE A 117 14.12 -10.86 3.19
CA ILE A 117 13.76 -9.63 2.48
C ILE A 117 13.57 -8.45 3.44
N TYR A 118 13.01 -8.68 4.63
CA TYR A 118 12.81 -7.63 5.63
C TYR A 118 14.12 -7.11 6.19
N GLU A 119 15.05 -8.00 6.56
CA GLU A 119 16.36 -7.57 7.02
C GLU A 119 17.15 -6.88 5.91
N ARG A 120 17.05 -7.36 4.65
CA ARG A 120 17.68 -6.69 3.52
C ARG A 120 17.11 -5.27 3.30
N ALA A 121 15.80 -5.09 3.37
CA ALA A 121 15.17 -3.76 3.29
C ALA A 121 15.60 -2.85 4.45
N ALA A 122 15.56 -3.36 5.69
CA ALA A 122 15.96 -2.62 6.87
C ALA A 122 17.45 -2.23 6.82
N SER A 123 18.32 -3.13 6.36
CA SER A 123 19.75 -2.88 6.18
C SER A 123 20.03 -1.82 5.10
N ALA A 124 19.32 -1.86 3.97
CA ALA A 124 19.45 -0.85 2.92
C ALA A 124 19.06 0.56 3.42
N ARG A 125 17.91 0.68 4.10
CA ARG A 125 17.49 1.95 4.72
C ARG A 125 18.46 2.43 5.78
N ARG A 126 18.92 1.54 6.65
CA ARG A 126 19.90 1.86 7.71
C ARG A 126 21.19 2.41 7.10
N ALA A 127 21.75 1.75 6.08
CA ALA A 127 22.94 2.21 5.39
C ALA A 127 22.73 3.59 4.75
N PHE A 128 21.58 3.80 4.11
CA PHE A 128 21.23 5.10 3.53
C PHE A 128 21.18 6.20 4.60
N TRP A 129 20.45 6.01 5.70
CA TRP A 129 20.34 7.03 6.74
C TRP A 129 21.66 7.30 7.45
N GLN A 130 22.47 6.27 7.68
CA GLN A 130 23.83 6.41 8.24
C GLN A 130 24.78 7.17 7.29
N SER A 131 24.56 7.09 5.97
CA SER A 131 25.33 7.89 5.01
C SER A 131 24.99 9.40 5.08
N ARG A 132 23.80 9.75 5.58
CA ARG A 132 23.32 11.14 5.69
C ARG A 132 23.68 11.80 7.02
N GLY A 133 24.06 11.03 8.04
CA GLY A 133 24.46 11.53 9.34
C GLY A 133 24.46 10.45 10.43
N THR A 134 24.61 10.88 11.68
CA THR A 134 24.57 9.98 12.84
C THR A 134 23.12 9.72 13.24
N VAL A 135 22.67 8.48 13.14
CA VAL A 135 21.35 8.08 13.65
C VAL A 135 21.38 8.10 15.18
N ARG A 136 20.51 8.92 15.79
CA ARG A 136 20.45 9.08 17.25
C ARG A 136 19.84 7.85 17.90
N GLY A 137 20.58 7.21 18.80
CA GLY A 137 20.08 6.09 19.61
C GLY A 137 19.02 6.53 20.62
N GLY A 138 18.04 5.67 20.90
CA GLY A 138 17.06 5.85 21.97
C GLY A 138 15.98 6.91 21.71
N PHE A 139 15.96 7.55 20.53
CA PHE A 139 14.81 8.36 20.12
C PHE A 139 13.66 7.44 19.69
N ALA A 140 12.50 7.63 20.29
CA ALA A 140 11.32 6.82 20.03
C ALA A 140 10.13 7.71 19.65
N ALA A 141 9.95 7.95 18.36
CA ALA A 141 8.60 8.03 17.81
C ALA A 141 8.31 6.67 17.15
N GLU A 142 8.13 5.67 18.01
CA GLU A 142 7.65 4.34 17.67
C GLU A 142 6.27 4.20 18.33
N ARG A 143 5.20 3.91 17.59
CA ARG A 143 3.96 3.49 18.27
C ARG A 143 4.09 2.01 18.59
N ALA A 144 4.28 1.71 19.88
CA ALA A 144 4.42 0.35 20.40
C ALA A 144 3.16 -0.52 20.19
N THR A 145 2.00 0.08 19.92
CA THR A 145 0.85 -0.68 19.44
C THR A 145 1.01 -0.97 17.96
N THR A 146 1.56 -2.15 17.68
CA THR A 146 1.44 -2.84 16.39
C THR A 146 0.01 -2.69 15.90
N ASN A 147 -0.18 -2.29 14.65
CA ASN A 147 -1.49 -2.29 14.02
C ASN A 147 -1.92 -3.74 13.73
N VAL A 148 -2.25 -4.49 14.78
CA VAL A 148 -2.74 -5.88 14.70
C VAL A 148 -4.13 -5.97 14.05
N TYR A 149 -4.77 -4.83 13.77
CA TYR A 149 -6.09 -4.76 13.11
C TYR A 149 -6.06 -4.14 11.70
N ALA A 150 -4.89 -4.04 11.07
CA ALA A 150 -4.75 -3.66 9.65
C ALA A 150 -5.42 -2.33 9.25
N GLN A 151 -5.54 -1.37 10.18
CA GLN A 151 -6.19 -0.08 9.88
C GLN A 151 -5.34 0.87 9.03
N THR A 152 -4.03 0.62 8.93
CA THR A 152 -3.08 1.39 8.13
C THR A 152 -2.21 0.44 7.31
N LYS A 153 -1.90 0.76 6.05
CA LYS A 153 -0.97 -0.08 5.26
C LYS A 153 0.50 0.08 5.71
N TRP A 154 0.85 0.95 6.66
CA TRP A 154 2.22 0.98 7.15
C TRP A 154 2.50 -0.21 8.10
N PHE A 155 3.37 -1.14 7.67
CA PHE A 155 3.71 -2.34 8.44
C PHE A 155 4.25 -2.02 9.85
N GLY A 156 3.48 -2.42 10.87
CA GLY A 156 3.70 -2.04 12.28
C GLY A 156 5.11 -2.26 12.83
N PRO A 157 5.77 -3.41 12.60
CA PRO A 157 7.15 -3.65 13.06
C PRO A 157 8.21 -2.66 12.55
N HIS A 158 7.90 -1.90 11.49
CA HIS A 158 8.76 -0.87 10.93
C HIS A 158 8.04 0.49 10.81
N ARG A 159 7.07 0.74 11.70
CA ARG A 159 6.39 2.03 11.81
C ARG A 159 7.12 2.93 12.81
N ARG A 160 8.25 3.49 12.39
CA ARG A 160 9.13 4.31 13.25
C ARG A 160 9.70 5.53 12.54
N ILE A 161 10.08 6.52 13.34
CA ILE A 161 10.85 7.69 12.92
C ILE A 161 12.26 7.64 13.49
N LEU A 162 13.23 7.88 12.62
CA LEU A 162 14.63 8.08 12.97
C LEU A 162 14.94 9.57 13.10
N VAL A 163 15.80 9.92 14.06
CA VAL A 163 16.49 11.21 14.11
C VAL A 163 17.89 11.01 13.55
N ILE A 164 18.26 11.80 12.55
CA ILE A 164 19.59 11.80 11.93
C ILE A 164 20.24 13.16 12.15
N ASP A 165 21.34 13.17 12.89
CA ASP A 165 22.14 14.36 13.18
C ASP A 165 23.26 14.51 12.14
N ALA A 166 23.31 15.67 11.47
CA ALA A 166 24.32 15.99 10.46
C ALA A 166 24.95 17.37 10.73
N PRO A 167 26.14 17.68 10.19
CA PRO A 167 26.74 19.00 10.36
C PRO A 167 25.80 20.13 9.91
N GLY A 168 25.36 20.94 10.87
CA GLY A 168 24.47 22.09 10.64
C GLY A 168 23.03 21.73 10.25
N ARG A 169 22.60 20.46 10.38
CA ARG A 169 21.28 19.97 9.98
C ARG A 169 20.80 18.83 10.87
N MET A 170 19.50 18.67 10.97
CA MET A 170 18.88 17.48 11.55
C MET A 170 17.77 16.99 10.64
N PHE A 171 17.60 15.68 10.54
CA PHE A 171 16.52 15.07 9.79
C PHE A 171 15.65 14.20 10.70
N LEU A 172 14.34 14.28 10.50
CA LEU A 172 13.41 13.24 10.91
C LEU A 172 13.06 12.42 9.68
N ALA A 173 13.14 11.11 9.76
CA ALA A 173 12.87 10.24 8.62
C ALA A 173 12.02 9.05 9.01
N THR A 174 11.11 8.64 8.13
CA THR A 174 10.44 7.35 8.25
C THR A 174 11.45 6.24 7.99
N ASP A 175 11.27 5.12 8.68
CA ASP A 175 12.04 3.91 8.42
C ASP A 175 11.13 2.70 8.43
N GLY A 176 10.50 2.47 7.27
CA GLY A 176 9.73 1.26 7.03
C GLY A 176 8.51 1.41 6.14
N LEU A 177 8.23 2.59 5.61
CA LEU A 177 7.20 2.79 4.59
C LEU A 177 7.48 1.91 3.36
N SER A 178 8.74 1.82 2.96
CA SER A 178 9.22 0.97 1.88
C SER A 178 9.44 -0.50 2.27
N THR A 179 9.00 -0.92 3.46
CA THR A 179 9.06 -2.34 3.83
C THR A 179 8.19 -3.13 2.86
N PRO A 180 8.75 -4.13 2.16
CA PRO A 180 7.95 -4.93 1.25
C PRO A 180 6.71 -5.51 1.90
N TRP A 181 5.61 -5.56 1.16
CA TRP A 181 4.35 -6.06 1.67
C TRP A 181 4.48 -7.49 2.20
N ALA A 182 3.96 -7.76 3.38
CA ALA A 182 3.57 -9.13 3.70
C ALA A 182 2.38 -9.46 2.81
N GLY A 183 2.46 -10.46 1.94
CA GLY A 183 1.25 -11.06 1.36
C GLY A 183 0.82 -10.56 0.00
N ILE A 184 1.70 -9.84 -0.70
CA ILE A 184 1.49 -9.47 -2.10
C ILE A 184 2.54 -10.19 -2.93
N SER A 185 2.06 -10.91 -3.96
CA SER A 185 2.88 -11.66 -4.91
C SER A 185 3.81 -10.78 -5.72
N ASP A 186 3.42 -9.52 -5.92
CA ASP A 186 4.18 -8.58 -6.71
C ASP A 186 5.45 -8.13 -5.96
N PRO A 187 6.60 -8.11 -6.64
CA PRO A 187 7.86 -7.65 -6.07
C PRO A 187 7.83 -6.13 -5.92
N GLU A 188 7.23 -5.65 -4.83
CA GLU A 188 7.06 -4.22 -4.54
C GLU A 188 7.64 -3.86 -3.15
N ASN A 189 8.27 -2.69 -3.07
CA ASN A 189 8.80 -2.15 -1.82
C ASN A 189 7.74 -1.33 -1.09
N GLY A 190 6.79 -1.98 -0.41
CA GLY A 190 5.83 -1.29 0.47
C GLY A 190 5.09 -0.17 -0.26
N VAL A 191 5.01 1.01 0.35
CA VAL A 191 4.39 2.22 -0.24
C VAL A 191 5.31 2.95 -1.24
N GLU A 192 6.43 2.32 -1.61
CA GLU A 192 7.36 2.74 -2.65
C GLU A 192 8.09 4.07 -2.38
N CYS A 193 8.19 4.52 -1.12
CA CYS A 193 8.99 5.67 -0.75
C CYS A 193 9.42 5.65 0.73
N GLU A 194 10.29 6.59 1.10
CA GLU A 194 10.44 7.04 2.49
C GLU A 194 10.25 8.56 2.55
N LEU A 195 9.67 9.04 3.65
CA LEU A 195 9.49 10.46 3.93
C LEU A 195 10.56 10.98 4.86
N PHE A 196 10.95 12.24 4.71
CA PHE A 196 11.77 12.92 5.70
C PHE A 196 11.46 14.41 5.82
N MET A 197 11.77 14.99 6.97
CA MET A 197 11.75 16.43 7.24
C MET A 197 13.17 16.89 7.55
N GLY A 198 13.57 18.04 7.01
CA GLY A 198 14.88 18.63 7.26
C GLY A 198 14.78 19.90 8.09
N PHE A 199 15.59 19.99 9.13
CA PHE A 199 15.70 21.14 10.03
C PHE A 199 17.10 21.74 9.96
N GLY A 200 17.19 23.07 10.11
CA GLY A 200 18.46 23.80 10.12
C GLY A 200 19.28 23.54 11.39
N ALA A 201 20.40 24.25 11.52
CA ALA A 201 21.35 24.10 12.64
C ALA A 201 20.80 24.51 14.01
N ALA A 202 19.58 25.07 14.07
CA ALA A 202 18.94 25.40 15.33
C ALA A 202 18.60 24.12 16.09
N THR A 203 19.04 24.03 17.34
CA THR A 203 18.74 22.89 18.21
C THR A 203 17.24 22.89 18.51
N LEU A 204 16.52 21.88 18.02
CA LEU A 204 15.18 21.59 18.51
C LEU A 204 15.29 20.89 19.86
N ASP A 205 14.44 21.24 20.81
CA ASP A 205 14.34 20.51 22.07
C ASP A 205 13.66 19.14 21.88
N ALA A 206 13.78 18.26 22.88
CA ALA A 206 13.25 16.90 22.78
C ALA A 206 11.73 16.85 22.54
N THR A 207 10.97 17.78 23.13
CA THR A 207 9.53 17.89 22.95
C THR A 207 9.18 18.23 21.51
N THR A 208 9.82 19.25 20.96
CA THR A 208 9.62 19.69 19.57
C THR A 208 9.98 18.58 18.58
N ILE A 209 11.08 17.86 18.83
CA ILE A 209 11.46 16.70 18.01
C ILE A 209 10.38 15.60 18.08
N ALA A 210 9.81 15.34 19.26
CA ALA A 210 8.73 14.36 19.42
C ALA A 210 7.45 14.79 18.69
N ASP A 211 7.08 16.06 18.74
CA ASP A 211 5.88 16.59 18.06
C ASP A 211 5.99 16.50 16.53
N TRP A 212 7.15 16.86 15.97
CA TRP A 212 7.44 16.67 14.55
C TRP A 212 7.54 15.19 14.17
N GLY A 213 8.08 14.35 15.06
CA GLY A 213 8.11 12.90 14.88
C GLY A 213 6.70 12.31 14.81
N ASN A 214 5.80 12.74 15.70
CA ASN A 214 4.40 12.34 15.70
C ASN A 214 3.68 12.81 14.44
N LEU A 215 3.94 14.03 13.97
CA LEU A 215 3.42 14.50 12.68
C LEU A 215 3.89 13.61 11.55
N LEU A 216 5.19 13.32 11.45
CA LEU A 216 5.76 12.53 10.37
C LEU A 216 5.23 11.08 10.39
N ILE A 217 4.96 10.53 11.57
CA ILE A 217 4.23 9.27 11.72
C ILE A 217 2.83 9.36 11.08
N ASN A 218 2.05 10.39 11.40
CA ASN A 218 0.71 10.55 10.85
C ASN A 218 0.73 10.78 9.32
N LEU A 219 1.75 11.49 8.81
CA LEU A 219 1.96 11.64 7.37
C LEU A 219 2.27 10.29 6.70
N GLY A 220 3.12 9.47 7.32
CA GLY A 220 3.40 8.12 6.84
C GLY A 220 2.14 7.23 6.81
N ASP A 221 1.26 7.32 7.81
CA ASP A 221 -0.03 6.61 7.79
C ASP A 221 -0.90 7.06 6.61
N LEU A 222 -1.04 8.37 6.39
CA LEU A 222 -1.83 8.91 5.27
C LEU A 222 -1.26 8.48 3.91
N VAL A 223 0.07 8.48 3.77
CA VAL A 223 0.76 8.01 2.55
C VAL A 223 0.56 6.51 2.35
N ALA A 224 0.53 5.74 3.43
CA ALA A 224 0.27 4.31 3.35
C ALA A 224 -1.19 4.00 3.00
N ASP A 225 -2.14 4.79 3.51
CA ASP A 225 -3.57 4.56 3.33
C ASP A 225 -4.16 5.15 2.04
N GLY A 226 -3.39 5.98 1.33
CA GLY A 226 -3.86 6.74 0.17
C GLY A 226 -2.91 6.77 -1.02
N TYR A 227 -3.47 6.50 -2.21
CA TYR A 227 -3.06 6.97 -3.54
C TYR A 227 -1.58 7.15 -3.83
N ARG A 228 -0.85 6.06 -4.15
CA ARG A 228 0.40 6.06 -4.95
C ARG A 228 1.23 7.35 -4.84
N VAL A 229 1.47 7.86 -3.63
CA VAL A 229 1.91 9.25 -3.45
C VAL A 229 3.28 9.46 -4.07
N ALA A 230 4.12 8.43 -4.02
CA ALA A 230 5.39 8.38 -4.73
C ALA A 230 5.22 8.67 -6.24
N ARG A 231 4.24 8.04 -6.90
CA ARG A 231 3.93 8.27 -8.32
C ARG A 231 3.48 9.70 -8.59
N ASP A 232 2.62 10.26 -7.75
CA ASP A 232 2.12 11.62 -7.94
C ASP A 232 3.24 12.65 -7.71
N VAL A 233 4.07 12.45 -6.68
CA VAL A 233 5.27 13.26 -6.45
C VAL A 233 6.28 13.13 -7.59
N GLU A 234 6.53 11.92 -8.12
CA GLU A 234 7.41 11.72 -9.28
C GLU A 234 6.86 12.39 -10.55
N LYS A 235 5.55 12.33 -10.78
CA LYS A 235 4.88 12.97 -11.93
C LYS A 235 4.95 14.50 -11.84
N HIS A 236 4.70 15.06 -10.67
CA HIS A 236 4.54 16.50 -10.47
C HIS A 236 5.79 17.20 -9.91
N GLY A 237 6.79 16.45 -9.45
CA GLY A 237 7.94 16.96 -8.69
C GLY A 237 7.60 17.35 -7.25
N ALA A 238 6.47 18.02 -7.03
CA ALA A 238 5.95 18.32 -5.68
C ALA A 238 4.42 18.46 -5.70
N ILE A 239 3.78 18.15 -4.57
CA ILE A 239 2.32 18.23 -4.37
C ILE A 239 1.97 18.93 -3.06
N LEU A 240 0.84 19.64 -3.03
CA LEU A 240 0.18 20.07 -1.79
C LEU A 240 -0.61 18.89 -1.23
N PHE A 241 -0.18 18.37 -0.09
CA PHE A 241 -0.65 17.08 0.41
C PHE A 241 -1.80 17.21 1.40
N CYS A 242 -1.57 17.81 2.56
CA CYS A 242 -2.59 17.91 3.61
C CYS A 242 -2.51 19.23 4.38
N ARG A 243 -3.60 19.54 5.09
CA ARG A 243 -3.65 20.63 6.07
C ARG A 243 -3.12 20.15 7.42
N LEU A 244 -2.47 21.05 8.15
CA LEU A 244 -2.04 20.85 9.52
C LEU A 244 -3.11 21.35 10.49
N THR A 245 -3.12 20.82 11.71
CA THR A 245 -3.95 21.33 12.81
C THR A 245 -3.40 22.67 13.31
N ALA A 246 -4.21 23.39 14.10
CA ALA A 246 -3.82 24.68 14.67
C ALA A 246 -2.57 24.61 15.56
N ASP A 247 -2.19 23.42 16.02
CA ASP A 247 -1.01 23.16 16.86
C ASP A 247 0.31 23.51 16.16
N TYR A 248 0.32 23.57 14.83
CA TYR A 248 1.51 23.86 14.02
C TYR A 248 1.58 25.30 13.50
N LEU A 249 0.67 26.19 13.91
CA LEU A 249 0.67 27.58 13.47
C LEU A 249 2.05 28.25 13.72
N PRO A 250 2.56 29.07 12.77
CA PRO A 250 1.87 29.58 11.59
C PRO A 250 1.87 28.62 10.37
N LEU A 251 2.40 27.41 10.49
CA LEU A 251 2.44 26.43 9.42
C LEU A 251 1.09 25.74 9.30
N THR A 252 0.50 25.77 8.11
CA THR A 252 -0.88 25.32 7.87
C THR A 252 -0.98 24.16 6.90
N ARG A 253 0.08 23.85 6.14
CA ARG A 253 0.07 22.79 5.12
C ARG A 253 1.38 22.01 5.03
N ILE A 254 1.27 20.80 4.49
CA ILE A 254 2.40 19.96 4.09
C ILE A 254 2.52 19.95 2.57
N VAL A 255 3.71 20.28 2.10
CA VAL A 255 4.17 19.97 0.73
C VAL A 255 4.99 18.69 0.79
N LEU A 256 4.72 17.76 -0.13
CA LEU A 256 5.58 16.61 -0.40
C LEU A 256 6.33 16.90 -1.70
N GLY A 257 7.66 16.99 -1.63
CA GLY A 257 8.52 17.22 -2.78
C GLY A 257 9.48 16.07 -3.01
N LEU A 258 9.73 15.72 -4.27
CA LEU A 258 10.75 14.76 -4.65
C LEU A 258 12.11 15.29 -4.17
N ASP A 259 12.90 14.43 -3.52
CA ASP A 259 14.31 14.72 -3.27
C ASP A 259 15.14 13.95 -4.31
N PRO A 260 16.28 14.50 -4.77
CA PRO A 260 17.15 13.81 -5.72
C PRO A 260 17.78 12.53 -5.15
N GLY A 261 17.77 12.35 -3.83
CA GLY A 261 18.20 11.12 -3.19
C GLY A 261 17.24 9.94 -3.45
N ARG A 262 17.83 8.74 -3.56
CA ARG A 262 17.09 7.47 -3.59
C ARG A 262 17.75 6.48 -2.64
N ILE A 263 16.97 5.53 -2.13
CA ILE A 263 17.49 4.42 -1.33
C ILE A 263 17.72 3.23 -2.27
N ASP A 264 18.98 3.01 -2.61
CA ASP A 264 19.42 1.86 -3.41
C ASP A 264 19.57 0.60 -2.55
N GLY A 265 19.77 -0.56 -3.19
CA GLY A 265 20.01 -1.85 -2.50
C GLY A 265 18.76 -2.50 -1.89
N MET A 266 17.61 -1.84 -2.01
CA MET A 266 16.30 -2.37 -1.61
C MET A 266 15.95 -3.69 -2.34
N PRO A 267 15.08 -4.55 -1.76
CA PRO A 267 14.66 -5.82 -2.35
C PRO A 267 14.21 -5.76 -3.80
N PHE A 268 13.38 -4.75 -4.13
CA PHE A 268 12.66 -4.69 -5.41
C PHE A 268 12.91 -3.41 -6.20
N GLY A 269 14.16 -2.92 -6.17
CA GLY A 269 14.57 -1.70 -6.87
C GLY A 269 14.62 -0.48 -5.95
N SER A 270 15.21 0.62 -6.40
CA SER A 270 15.44 1.79 -5.55
C SER A 270 14.14 2.55 -5.26
N VAL A 271 13.98 3.00 -4.02
CA VAL A 271 12.81 3.79 -3.62
C VAL A 271 13.15 5.29 -3.58
N PRO A 272 12.29 6.17 -4.12
CA PRO A 272 12.45 7.61 -4.01
C PRO A 272 12.39 8.09 -2.55
N LEU A 273 13.09 9.18 -2.29
CA LEU A 273 12.97 9.94 -1.06
C LEU A 273 12.03 11.13 -1.28
N ILE A 274 11.10 11.35 -0.37
CA ILE A 274 10.15 12.46 -0.44
C ILE A 274 10.36 13.36 0.77
N ARG A 275 10.61 14.64 0.51
CA ARG A 275 10.74 15.66 1.53
C ARG A 275 9.35 16.17 1.92
N ALA A 276 8.98 15.99 3.18
CA ALA A 276 7.85 16.67 3.80
C ALA A 276 8.29 18.05 4.32
N THR A 277 7.64 19.09 3.81
CA THR A 277 7.91 20.49 4.19
C THR A 277 6.64 21.15 4.70
N ALA A 278 6.64 21.54 5.97
CA ALA A 278 5.57 22.35 6.53
C ALA A 278 5.71 23.81 6.08
N ILE A 279 4.62 24.37 5.55
CA ILE A 279 4.55 25.72 4.98
C ILE A 279 3.37 26.51 5.56
N ALA A 280 3.49 27.82 5.59
CA ALA A 280 2.40 28.74 5.89
C ALA A 280 1.56 29.04 4.64
N GLU A 281 0.29 29.43 4.81
CA GLU A 281 -0.62 29.73 3.71
C GLU A 281 -0.10 30.86 2.80
N THR A 282 0.59 31.84 3.37
CA THR A 282 1.20 32.97 2.64
C THR A 282 2.26 32.52 1.63
N GLU A 283 2.83 31.32 1.77
CA GLU A 283 3.86 30.83 0.85
C GLU A 283 3.29 30.35 -0.49
N ILE A 284 2.00 30.00 -0.50
CA ILE A 284 1.23 29.55 -1.67
C ILE A 284 0.19 30.58 -2.12
N GLU A 285 0.16 31.75 -1.51
CA GLU A 285 -0.74 32.84 -1.90
C GLU A 285 -0.50 33.24 -3.37
N GLY A 286 -1.61 33.37 -4.11
CA GLY A 286 -1.59 33.63 -5.55
C GLY A 286 -1.27 32.42 -6.44
N GLY A 287 -1.04 31.24 -5.85
CA GLY A 287 -0.91 29.98 -6.58
C GLY A 287 -2.27 29.42 -7.01
N ASP A 288 -2.28 28.66 -8.11
CA ASP A 288 -3.45 27.89 -8.52
C ASP A 288 -3.58 26.65 -7.63
N LEU A 289 -4.61 26.63 -6.79
CA LEU A 289 -4.93 25.52 -5.89
C LEU A 289 -5.95 24.54 -6.49
N ASP A 290 -6.54 24.89 -7.64
CA ASP A 290 -7.50 24.05 -8.37
C ASP A 290 -6.77 23.14 -9.38
N GLU A 291 -5.49 23.41 -9.67
CA GLU A 291 -4.57 22.49 -10.36
C GLU A 291 -4.52 21.13 -9.63
N ASP A 292 -4.38 20.04 -10.41
CA ASP A 292 -4.12 18.71 -9.87
C ASP A 292 -2.99 18.75 -8.83
N TRP A 293 -3.32 18.37 -7.60
CA TRP A 293 -2.45 18.42 -6.43
C TRP A 293 -1.85 19.80 -6.05
N GLY A 294 -2.35 20.91 -6.62
CA GLY A 294 -1.79 22.25 -6.44
C GLY A 294 -0.28 22.30 -6.73
N ALA A 295 0.17 21.50 -7.70
CA ALA A 295 1.58 21.17 -7.90
C ALA A 295 2.45 22.40 -8.17
N SER A 296 1.96 23.38 -8.94
CA SER A 296 2.70 24.61 -9.22
C SER A 296 2.91 25.44 -7.97
N ALA A 297 1.89 25.56 -7.11
CA ALA A 297 2.00 26.27 -5.84
C ALA A 297 3.00 25.56 -4.90
N ALA A 298 2.96 24.23 -4.82
CA ALA A 298 3.92 23.42 -4.07
C ALA A 298 5.37 23.65 -4.54
N ARG A 299 5.64 23.53 -5.85
CA ARG A 299 6.97 23.75 -6.43
C ARG A 299 7.48 25.17 -6.16
N GLN A 300 6.64 26.18 -6.31
CA GLN A 300 7.00 27.57 -6.04
C GLN A 300 7.31 27.80 -4.56
N ALA A 301 6.53 27.24 -3.63
CA ALA A 301 6.78 27.35 -2.20
C ALA A 301 8.13 26.74 -1.82
N LEU A 302 8.47 25.57 -2.37
CA LEU A 302 9.79 24.94 -2.15
C LEU A 302 10.94 25.76 -2.75
N ALA A 303 10.76 26.28 -3.97
CA ALA A 303 11.76 27.11 -4.63
C ALA A 303 12.05 28.41 -3.85
N LYS A 304 11.02 29.06 -3.27
CA LYS A 304 11.18 30.23 -2.39
C LYS A 304 12.05 29.94 -1.16
N ARG A 305 12.06 28.69 -0.68
CA ARG A 305 12.92 28.21 0.42
C ARG A 305 14.28 27.71 -0.05
N GLY A 306 14.60 27.80 -1.34
CA GLY A 306 15.85 27.29 -1.92
C GLY A 306 15.95 25.76 -1.90
N ILE A 307 14.83 25.05 -1.86
CA ILE A 307 14.77 23.60 -1.88
C ILE A 307 14.71 23.14 -3.34
N ALA A 308 15.72 22.39 -3.78
CA ALA A 308 15.74 21.74 -5.09
C ALA A 308 14.92 20.45 -5.08
N LEU A 309 14.30 20.14 -6.21
CA LEU A 309 13.55 18.92 -6.51
C LEU A 309 14.37 18.01 -7.42
#